data_AF-A0A425Y8A7-F1
#
_entry.id   AF-A0A425Y8A7-F1
#
_cell.length_a   1.000
_cell.length_b   1.000
_cell.length_c   1.000
_cell.angle_alpha   90.00
_cell.angle_beta   90.00
_cell.angle_gamma   90.00
#
_symmetry.space_group_name_H-M   'P 1'
#
loop_
_entity.id
_entity.type
_entity.pdbx_description
1 polymer ?
#
loop_
_entity_poly.entity_id
_entity_poly.type
_entity_poly.pdbx_seq_one_letter_code
_entity_poly.pdbx_strand_id
1 'polypeptide(L)'
;MKKIIIILLVACCLSSQAQNTKTAVLKQFISDIFTFEDSKLNQQQPIISINEIAQTKASKTFEIDRESISKALIEAKNYKHCLIIVDGHTLIRVVNFKDNSPSGAWHTAMPLSKAYIQKAGVLHEKKDYLKNLIGRPDSQQRMMYLFN
;
A
#
# COMPACT_ATOMS: atom_id res chain seq x y z
N MET A 1 -43.25 14.01 32.25
CA MET A 1 -42.95 12.61 31.91
C MET A 1 -41.69 12.58 31.04
N LYS A 2 -40.80 11.69 31.44
CA LYS A 2 -39.47 11.27 30.94
C LYS A 2 -38.94 11.86 29.63
N LYS A 3 -37.82 12.59 29.80
CA LYS A 3 -36.82 12.99 28.80
C LYS A 3 -36.29 11.73 28.10
N ILE A 4 -36.49 11.61 26.80
CA ILE A 4 -35.82 10.63 25.95
C ILE A 4 -35.38 11.38 24.69
N ILE A 5 -34.27 10.92 24.10
CA ILE A 5 -33.82 11.20 22.73
C ILE A 5 -32.89 12.43 22.57
N ILE A 6 -31.67 12.40 23.12
CA ILE A 6 -30.51 13.11 22.52
C ILE A 6 -29.20 12.34 22.85
N ILE A 7 -29.04 11.07 22.43
CA ILE A 7 -27.74 10.35 22.54
C ILE A 7 -27.42 9.53 21.27
N LEU A 8 -27.98 9.87 20.08
CA LEU A 8 -27.72 9.11 18.85
C LEU A 8 -26.95 9.85 17.75
N LEU A 9 -26.60 11.13 17.93
CA LEU A 9 -25.98 11.93 16.85
C LEU A 9 -24.45 12.11 16.98
N VAL A 10 -23.85 11.82 18.13
CA VAL A 10 -22.42 12.07 18.38
C VAL A 10 -21.52 10.96 17.83
N ALA A 11 -22.03 9.73 17.69
CA ALA A 11 -21.24 8.60 17.20
C ALA A 11 -20.92 8.66 15.69
N CYS A 12 -21.76 9.29 14.87
CA CYS A 12 -21.53 9.41 13.42
C CYS A 12 -20.40 10.39 13.06
N CYS A 13 -20.13 11.40 13.87
CA CYS A 13 -19.10 12.39 13.54
C CYS A 13 -17.65 11.88 13.75
N LEU A 14 -17.47 10.87 14.60
CA LEU A 14 -16.14 10.31 14.90
C LEU A 14 -15.65 9.36 13.79
N SER A 15 -16.56 8.60 13.18
CA SER A 15 -16.21 7.65 12.11
C SER A 15 -15.78 8.35 10.81
N SER A 16 -16.40 9.48 10.46
CA SER A 16 -16.02 10.27 9.28
C SER A 16 -14.64 10.92 9.42
N GLN A 17 -14.27 11.39 10.62
CA GLN A 17 -12.96 12.01 10.85
C GLN A 17 -11.82 11.00 10.68
N ALA A 18 -11.95 9.80 11.27
CA ALA A 18 -10.93 8.76 11.16
C ALA A 18 -10.70 8.27 9.71
N GLN A 19 -11.76 8.19 8.91
CA GLN A 19 -11.66 7.83 7.48
C GLN A 19 -10.92 8.91 6.67
N ASN A 20 -11.23 10.19 6.92
CA ASN A 20 -10.56 11.30 6.24
C ASN A 20 -9.05 11.33 6.56
N THR A 21 -8.65 11.08 7.81
CA THR A 21 -7.24 11.01 8.20
C THR A 21 -6.50 9.90 7.46
N LYS A 22 -7.11 8.72 7.32
CA LYS A 22 -6.54 7.56 6.61
C LYS A 22 -6.20 7.90 5.16
N THR A 23 -7.16 8.46 4.45
CA THR A 23 -7.03 8.84 3.03
C THR A 23 -5.97 9.91 2.84
N ALA A 24 -5.92 10.92 3.71
CA ALA A 24 -4.91 11.97 3.66
C ALA A 24 -3.48 11.40 3.83
N VAL A 25 -3.30 10.47 4.78
CA VAL A 25 -1.99 9.82 5.01
C VAL A 25 -1.55 9.03 3.78
N LEU A 26 -2.43 8.23 3.17
CA LEU A 26 -2.08 7.48 1.96
C LEU A 26 -1.80 8.39 0.78
N LYS A 27 -2.58 9.46 0.60
CA LYS A 27 -2.36 10.45 -0.46
C LYS A 27 -1.01 11.14 -0.31
N GLN A 28 -0.64 11.52 0.91
CA GLN A 28 0.68 12.06 1.21
C GLN A 28 1.80 11.05 0.97
N PHE A 29 1.56 9.77 1.26
CA PHE A 29 2.56 8.71 1.08
C PHE A 29 2.97 8.48 -0.38
N ILE A 30 2.07 8.73 -1.33
CA ILE A 30 2.28 8.52 -2.77
C ILE A 30 2.24 9.82 -3.60
N SER A 31 2.23 10.98 -2.96
CA SER A 31 2.02 12.28 -3.63
C SER A 31 3.08 12.63 -4.67
N ASP A 32 4.30 12.13 -4.50
CA ASP A 32 5.42 12.30 -5.44
C ASP A 32 5.46 11.23 -6.55
N ILE A 33 4.57 10.23 -6.49
CA ILE A 33 4.44 9.16 -7.48
C ILE A 33 3.31 9.50 -8.45
N PHE A 34 2.10 9.76 -7.94
CA PHE A 34 0.96 10.22 -8.72
C PHE A 34 -0.10 10.88 -7.85
N THR A 35 -0.95 11.69 -8.47
CA THR A 35 -2.09 12.35 -7.82
C THR A 35 -3.41 11.67 -8.20
N PHE A 36 -4.42 11.79 -7.33
CA PHE A 36 -5.78 11.33 -7.57
C PHE A 36 -6.77 12.18 -6.75
N GLU A 37 -8.02 12.16 -7.20
CA GLU A 37 -9.15 12.80 -6.51
C GLU A 37 -9.73 11.88 -5.45
N ASP A 38 -10.19 12.46 -4.34
CA ASP A 38 -10.73 11.68 -3.22
C ASP A 38 -12.05 10.97 -3.58
N SER A 39 -12.76 11.49 -4.61
CA SER A 39 -13.95 10.87 -5.22
C SER A 39 -13.68 9.48 -5.80
N LYS A 40 -12.42 9.17 -6.13
CA LYS A 40 -12.00 7.88 -6.70
C LYS A 40 -11.64 6.85 -5.64
N LEU A 41 -11.70 7.19 -4.34
CA LEU A 41 -11.33 6.29 -3.27
C LEU A 41 -12.53 5.64 -2.59
N ASN A 42 -12.46 4.32 -2.44
CA ASN A 42 -13.24 3.60 -1.45
C ASN A 42 -12.74 4.00 -0.05
N GLN A 43 -13.52 4.80 0.69
CA GLN A 43 -13.13 5.29 2.02
C GLN A 43 -12.93 4.16 3.05
N GLN A 44 -13.57 3.01 2.86
CA GLN A 44 -13.39 1.85 3.72
C GLN A 44 -12.10 1.11 3.37
N GLN A 45 -11.79 0.93 2.08
CA GLN A 45 -10.62 0.20 1.57
C GLN A 45 -9.83 1.02 0.53
N PRO A 46 -9.20 2.14 0.91
CA PRO A 46 -8.56 3.05 -0.04
C PRO A 46 -7.39 2.41 -0.79
N ILE A 47 -6.70 1.42 -0.20
CA ILE A 47 -5.58 0.73 -0.88
C ILE A 47 -6.06 -0.05 -2.11
N ILE A 48 -7.30 -0.57 -2.13
CA ILE A 48 -7.88 -1.21 -3.32
C ILE A 48 -8.01 -0.20 -4.45
N SER A 49 -8.59 0.98 -4.18
CA SER A 49 -8.71 2.03 -5.19
C SER A 49 -7.34 2.55 -5.66
N ILE A 50 -6.36 2.64 -4.76
CA ILE A 50 -4.97 2.98 -5.13
C ILE A 50 -4.38 1.92 -6.06
N ASN A 51 -4.70 0.63 -5.86
CA ASN A 51 -4.26 -0.45 -6.74
C ASN A 51 -4.78 -0.29 -8.18
N GLU A 52 -6.07 0.01 -8.33
CA GLU A 52 -6.69 0.27 -9.63
C GLU A 52 -6.08 1.49 -10.32
N ILE A 53 -5.87 2.56 -9.57
CA ILE A 53 -5.24 3.78 -10.10
C ILE A 53 -3.79 3.50 -10.50
N ALA A 54 -3.03 2.78 -9.67
CA ALA A 54 -1.64 2.40 -9.98
C ALA A 54 -1.57 1.54 -11.24
N GLN A 55 -2.50 0.58 -11.43
CA GLN A 55 -2.59 -0.26 -12.62
C GLN A 55 -2.77 0.55 -13.91
N THR A 56 -3.51 1.67 -13.84
CA THR A 56 -3.75 2.52 -15.02
C THR A 56 -2.63 3.54 -15.26
N LYS A 57 -1.92 3.96 -14.21
CA LYS A 57 -0.91 5.03 -14.27
C LYS A 57 0.53 4.55 -14.36
N ALA A 58 0.81 3.31 -13.94
CA ALA A 58 2.16 2.78 -13.95
C ALA A 58 2.70 2.68 -15.38
N SER A 59 3.99 3.02 -15.54
CA SER A 59 4.70 2.81 -16.80
C SER A 59 4.91 1.32 -17.08
N LYS A 60 5.01 0.52 -16.01
CA LYS A 60 5.16 -0.94 -16.11
C LYS A 60 4.62 -1.61 -14.85
N THR A 61 4.06 -2.79 -15.03
CA THR A 61 3.50 -3.59 -13.95
C THR A 61 4.07 -5.01 -13.95
N PHE A 62 4.23 -5.60 -12.77
CA PHE A 62 4.59 -7.00 -12.61
C PHE A 62 3.67 -7.67 -11.60
N GLU A 63 3.22 -8.87 -11.90
CA GLU A 63 2.76 -9.79 -10.87
C GLU A 63 3.98 -10.45 -10.21
N ILE A 64 4.05 -10.38 -8.89
CA ILE A 64 5.21 -10.81 -8.10
C ILE A 64 4.92 -12.16 -7.45
N ASP A 65 5.70 -13.16 -7.82
CA ASP A 65 5.79 -14.45 -7.14
C ASP A 65 7.26 -14.81 -6.85
N ARG A 66 7.51 -16.03 -6.38
CA ARG A 66 8.86 -16.50 -6.05
C ARG A 66 9.79 -16.51 -7.27
N GLU A 67 9.28 -16.69 -8.47
CA GLU A 67 10.04 -16.82 -9.72
C GLU A 67 10.24 -15.46 -10.40
N SER A 68 9.24 -14.58 -10.34
CA SER A 68 9.24 -13.30 -11.03
C SER A 68 9.89 -12.16 -10.23
N ILE A 69 9.89 -12.23 -8.89
CA ILE A 69 10.33 -11.13 -8.03
C ILE A 69 11.75 -10.65 -8.31
N SER A 70 12.67 -11.57 -8.60
CA SER A 70 14.07 -11.21 -8.84
C SER A 70 14.21 -10.35 -10.09
N LYS A 71 13.53 -10.72 -11.18
CA LYS A 71 13.51 -9.96 -12.43
C LYS A 71 12.80 -8.62 -12.25
N ALA A 72 11.66 -8.61 -11.55
CA ALA A 72 10.91 -7.40 -11.27
C ALA A 72 11.73 -6.38 -10.45
N LEU A 73 12.46 -6.83 -9.43
CA LEU A 73 13.34 -5.97 -8.63
C LEU A 73 14.56 -5.46 -9.39
N ILE A 74 15.10 -6.23 -10.33
CA ILE A 74 16.17 -5.75 -11.22
C ILE A 74 15.63 -4.63 -12.10
N GLU A 75 14.47 -4.83 -12.72
CA GLU A 75 13.84 -3.83 -13.58
C GLU A 75 13.49 -2.55 -12.80
N ALA A 76 12.97 -2.70 -11.58
CA ALA A 76 12.55 -1.59 -10.74
C ALA A 76 13.66 -0.58 -10.42
N LYS A 77 14.94 -0.99 -10.51
CA LYS A 77 16.09 -0.09 -10.32
C LYS A 77 16.23 0.97 -11.42
N ASN A 78 15.60 0.74 -12.58
CA ASN A 78 15.61 1.66 -13.71
C ASN A 78 14.50 2.73 -13.62
N TYR A 79 13.67 2.69 -12.58
CA TYR A 79 12.52 3.57 -12.39
C TYR A 79 12.69 4.44 -11.15
N LYS A 80 12.09 5.63 -11.18
CA LYS A 80 12.18 6.59 -10.08
C LYS A 80 11.42 6.12 -8.84
N HIS A 81 10.27 5.48 -9.04
CA HIS A 81 9.44 4.95 -7.96
C HIS A 81 9.04 3.50 -8.22
N CYS A 82 9.10 2.69 -7.17
CA CYS A 82 8.61 1.32 -7.14
C CYS A 82 7.60 1.17 -6.00
N LEU A 83 6.35 0.92 -6.38
CA LEU A 83 5.23 0.69 -5.49
C LEU A 83 4.82 -0.78 -5.57
N ILE A 84 4.52 -1.41 -4.45
CA ILE A 84 4.07 -2.80 -4.38
C ILE A 84 2.79 -2.84 -3.55
N ILE A 85 1.77 -3.52 -4.05
CA ILE A 85 0.51 -3.72 -3.31
C ILE A 85 0.30 -5.21 -3.12
N VAL A 86 0.00 -5.60 -1.88
CA VAL A 86 -0.30 -6.99 -1.51
C VAL A 86 -1.76 -7.07 -1.09
N ASP A 87 -2.51 -7.91 -1.79
CA ASP A 87 -3.89 -8.31 -1.48
C ASP A 87 -4.82 -7.12 -1.15
N GLY A 88 -4.60 -5.98 -1.83
CA GLY A 88 -5.41 -4.77 -1.69
C GLY A 88 -5.39 -4.09 -0.32
N HIS A 89 -4.58 -4.55 0.65
CA HIS A 89 -4.57 -4.04 2.02
C HIS A 89 -3.18 -3.65 2.54
N THR A 90 -2.12 -3.91 1.78
CA THR A 90 -0.77 -3.47 2.12
C THR A 90 -0.17 -2.68 0.97
N LEU A 91 0.15 -1.41 1.22
CA LEU A 91 0.76 -0.49 0.26
C LEU A 91 2.22 -0.27 0.63
N ILE A 92 3.14 -0.62 -0.26
CA ILE A 92 4.58 -0.62 0.00
C ILE A 92 5.27 0.26 -1.04
N ARG A 93 6.23 1.07 -0.60
CA ARG A 93 7.17 1.79 -1.46
C ARG A 93 8.59 1.34 -1.15
N VAL A 94 9.36 1.00 -2.18
CA VAL A 94 10.80 0.75 -2.03
C VAL A 94 11.51 2.09 -1.79
N VAL A 95 12.32 2.17 -0.73
CA VAL A 95 13.04 3.40 -0.37
C VAL A 95 14.52 3.34 -0.72
N ASN A 96 15.12 2.15 -0.71
CA ASN A 96 16.54 2.00 -1.03
C ASN A 96 16.83 0.59 -1.56
N PHE A 97 17.26 0.47 -2.82
CA PHE A 97 17.67 -0.81 -3.41
C PHE A 97 19.05 -1.29 -2.96
N LYS A 98 19.93 -0.37 -2.52
CA LYS A 98 21.28 -0.69 -2.06
C LYS A 98 21.28 -1.25 -0.64
N ASP A 99 20.41 -0.73 0.23
CA ASP A 99 20.14 -1.30 1.54
C ASP A 99 19.13 -2.44 1.38
N ASN A 100 19.62 -3.68 1.40
CA ASN A 100 18.81 -4.87 1.16
C ASN A 100 19.20 -6.01 2.09
N SER A 101 18.27 -6.96 2.24
CA SER A 101 18.46 -8.14 3.07
C SER A 101 18.16 -9.41 2.28
N PRO A 102 19.04 -10.42 2.25
CA PRO A 102 18.79 -11.69 1.59
C PRO A 102 17.54 -12.39 2.14
N SER A 103 16.81 -13.06 1.25
CA SER A 103 15.64 -13.85 1.60
C SER A 103 15.74 -15.25 1.02
N GLY A 104 15.84 -16.27 1.88
CA GLY A 104 15.74 -17.67 1.44
C GLY A 104 14.35 -18.04 0.93
N ALA A 105 13.30 -17.40 1.45
CA ALA A 105 11.92 -17.65 0.98
C ALA A 105 11.64 -17.03 -0.40
N TRP A 106 12.33 -15.97 -0.78
CA TRP A 106 12.13 -15.28 -2.07
C TRP A 106 13.30 -15.47 -3.05
N HIS A 107 14.35 -16.17 -2.63
CA HIS A 107 15.58 -16.40 -3.39
C HIS A 107 16.20 -15.14 -4.02
N THR A 108 16.05 -14.00 -3.37
CA THR A 108 16.61 -12.73 -3.84
C THR A 108 16.89 -11.79 -2.68
N ALA A 109 17.68 -10.75 -2.96
CA ALA A 109 17.94 -9.66 -2.04
C ALA A 109 16.76 -8.68 -2.02
N MET A 110 16.20 -8.45 -0.85
CA MET A 110 14.93 -7.74 -0.70
C MET A 110 15.20 -6.35 -0.13
N PRO A 111 14.85 -5.27 -0.86
CA PRO A 111 15.27 -3.91 -0.52
C PRO A 111 14.56 -3.36 0.71
N LEU A 112 15.14 -2.33 1.32
CA LEU A 112 14.50 -1.55 2.36
C LEU A 112 13.29 -0.80 1.79
N SER A 113 12.18 -0.88 2.51
CA SER A 113 10.90 -0.35 2.09
C SER A 113 10.15 0.31 3.24
N LYS A 114 9.19 1.16 2.89
CA LYS A 114 8.16 1.68 3.81
C LYS A 114 6.80 1.20 3.36
N ALA A 115 5.89 0.99 4.30
CA ALA A 115 4.56 0.49 4.01
C ALA A 115 3.50 1.04 4.94
N TYR A 116 2.27 1.04 4.43
CA TYR A 116 1.06 1.16 5.21
C TYR A 116 0.24 -0.12 5.07
N ILE A 117 -0.05 -0.75 6.20
CA ILE A 117 -0.82 -1.99 6.29
C ILE A 117 -2.18 -1.67 6.88
N GLN A 118 -3.24 -1.93 6.14
CA GLN A 118 -4.61 -1.72 6.57
C GLN A 118 -5.16 -2.99 7.23
N LYS A 119 -5.40 -2.94 8.54
CA LYS A 119 -5.99 -4.04 9.31
C LYS A 119 -7.16 -3.53 10.14
N ALA A 120 -8.31 -4.18 10.01
CA ALA A 120 -9.55 -3.82 10.72
C ALA A 120 -9.89 -2.31 10.63
N GLY A 121 -9.65 -1.69 9.47
CA GLY A 121 -9.93 -0.27 9.23
C GLY A 121 -8.86 0.72 9.71
N VAL A 122 -7.83 0.25 10.41
CA VAL A 122 -6.70 1.05 10.91
C VAL A 122 -5.49 0.90 9.99
N LEU A 123 -4.77 2.00 9.75
CA LEU A 123 -3.48 1.98 9.05
C LEU A 123 -2.33 1.88 10.04
N HIS A 124 -1.42 0.96 9.75
CA HIS A 124 -0.18 0.80 10.49
C HIS A 124 1.00 1.12 9.56
N GLU A 125 1.78 2.15 9.90
CA GLU A 125 3.04 2.41 9.22
C GLU A 125 4.08 1.36 9.64
N LYS A 126 4.85 0.86 8.68
CA LYS A 126 5.99 -0.02 8.93
C LYS A 126 7.14 0.30 7.98
N LYS A 127 8.36 0.35 8.51
CA LYS A 127 9.60 0.43 7.72
C LYS A 127 10.41 -0.83 7.98
N ASP A 128 10.68 -1.60 6.93
CA ASP A 128 11.33 -2.90 7.03
C ASP A 128 11.85 -3.35 5.67
N TYR A 129 12.59 -4.45 5.61
CA TYR A 129 12.94 -5.10 4.36
C TYR A 129 11.70 -5.69 3.69
N LEU A 130 11.63 -5.62 2.36
CA LEU A 130 10.47 -6.03 1.57
C LEU A 130 9.97 -7.44 1.94
N LYS A 131 10.86 -8.38 2.25
CA LYS A 131 10.52 -9.76 2.65
C LYS A 131 9.61 -9.83 3.89
N ASN A 132 9.73 -8.86 4.79
CA ASN A 132 8.95 -8.78 6.03
C ASN A 132 7.63 -8.00 5.85
N LEU A 133 7.43 -7.38 4.69
CA LEU A 133 6.23 -6.62 4.32
C LEU A 133 5.31 -7.43 3.41
N ILE A 134 5.88 -8.22 2.49
CA ILE A 134 5.10 -9.04 1.53
C ILE A 134 4.83 -10.47 2.01
N GLY A 135 5.36 -10.85 3.19
CA GLY A 135 5.22 -12.19 3.75
C GLY A 135 6.07 -13.24 3.03
N ARG A 136 5.65 -14.50 3.10
CA ARG A 136 6.26 -15.61 2.35
C ARG A 136 5.53 -15.77 1.01
N PRO A 137 6.15 -16.36 -0.03
CA PRO A 137 5.42 -16.72 -1.24
C PRO A 137 4.27 -17.66 -0.90
N ASP A 138 3.09 -17.31 -1.39
CA ASP A 138 1.82 -18.02 -1.21
C ASP A 138 0.85 -17.58 -2.32
N SER A 139 -0.44 -17.88 -2.18
CA SER A 139 -1.48 -17.52 -3.15
C SER A 139 -1.96 -16.06 -3.09
N GLN A 140 -1.38 -15.20 -2.22
CA GLN A 140 -1.77 -13.79 -2.18
C GLN A 140 -1.29 -13.07 -3.45
N GLN A 141 -2.18 -12.24 -4.00
CA GLN A 141 -1.83 -11.39 -5.13
C GLN A 141 -0.85 -10.29 -4.68
N ARG A 142 0.25 -10.14 -5.42
CA ARG A 142 1.26 -9.11 -5.19
C ARG A 142 1.56 -8.42 -6.50
N MET A 143 1.25 -7.14 -6.60
CA MET A 143 1.47 -6.36 -7.81
C MET A 143 2.57 -5.33 -7.58
N MET A 144 3.54 -5.27 -8.48
CA MET A 144 4.52 -4.19 -8.59
C MET A 144 4.06 -3.18 -9.63
N TYR A 145 4.23 -1.90 -9.31
CA TYR A 145 3.94 -0.75 -10.16
C TYR A 145 5.17 0.15 -10.23
N LEU A 146 5.67 0.39 -11.43
CA LEU A 146 6.86 1.19 -11.69
C LEU A 146 6.49 2.52 -12.35
N PHE A 147 7.09 3.62 -11.86
CA PHE A 147 6.81 4.98 -12.30
C PHE A 147 8.10 5.78 -12.52
N ASN A 148 8.06 6.69 -13.50
CA ASN A 148 9.10 7.68 -13.80
C ASN A 148 8.68 9.07 -13.33
#